data_AF-A0A401HSW1-F1
#
_entry.id   AF-A0A401HSW1-F1
#
_cell.length_a   1.000
_cell.length_b   1.000
_cell.length_c   1.000
_cell.angle_alpha   90.00
_cell.angle_beta   90.00
_cell.angle_gamma   90.00
#
_symmetry.space_group_name_H-M   'P 1'
#
loop_
_entity.id
_entity.type
_entity.pdbx_description
1 polymer ?
#
loop_
_entity_poly.entity_id
_entity_poly.type
_entity_poly.pdbx_seq_one_letter_code
_entity_poly.pdbx_strand_id
1 'polypeptide(L)' 'MRRYNFMRPLLLLAVAYFVYNAVSSLCILAFKMTPEEAGNYAFMAMMISVVIAFTRLRRSQMKGRKPPGQS' A
#
# COMPACT_ATOMS: atom_id res chain seq x y z
N MET A 1 29.10 -1.49 -7.63
CA MET A 1 28.16 -2.18 -6.70
C MET A 1 26.76 -1.61 -6.89
N ARG A 2 25.75 -2.44 -7.14
CA ARG A 2 24.38 -2.02 -7.51
C ARG A 2 23.71 -1.25 -6.35
N ARG A 3 23.37 0.03 -6.56
CA ARG A 3 22.55 0.85 -5.64
C ARG A 3 21.21 0.13 -5.37
N TYR A 4 21.02 -0.36 -4.15
CA TYR A 4 19.73 -0.85 -3.69
C TYR A 4 18.78 0.34 -3.58
N ASN A 5 17.73 0.39 -4.40
CA ASN A 5 16.83 1.54 -4.43
C ASN A 5 15.77 1.42 -3.32
N PHE A 6 16.11 1.93 -2.14
CA PHE A 6 15.25 1.98 -0.94
C PHE A 6 13.92 2.73 -1.15
N MET A 7 13.79 3.47 -2.25
CA MET A 7 12.53 4.09 -2.69
C MET A 7 11.35 3.11 -2.75
N ARG A 8 11.56 1.86 -3.18
CA ARG A 8 10.49 0.85 -3.31
C ARG A 8 9.89 0.43 -1.96
N PRO A 9 10.69 -0.03 -0.97
CA PRO A 9 10.17 -0.36 0.34
C PRO A 9 9.61 0.87 1.07
N LEU A 10 10.18 2.06 0.87
CA LEU A 10 9.67 3.29 1.49
C LEU A 10 8.25 3.63 1.00
N LEU A 11 7.98 3.49 -0.31
CA LEU A 11 6.67 3.75 -0.89
C LEU A 11 5.60 2.76 -0.38
N LEU A 12 5.98 1.49 -0.19
CA LEU A 12 5.11 0.48 0.44
C LEU A 12 4.74 0.87 1.87
N LEU A 13 5.72 1.32 2.67
CA LEU A 13 5.49 1.72 4.05
C LEU A 13 4.59 2.95 4.14
N ALA A 14 4.82 3.95 3.28
CA ALA A 14 4.00 5.16 3.21
C ALA A 14 2.54 4.86 2.84
N VAL A 15 2.31 4.00 1.84
CA VAL A 15 0.95 3.60 1.43
C VAL A 15 0.25 2.82 2.54
N ALA A 16 0.95 1.88 3.20
CA ALA A 16 0.37 1.12 4.29
C ALA A 16 -0.09 2.02 5.44
N TYR A 17 0.75 2.97 5.84
CA TYR A 17 0.44 3.92 6.91
C TYR A 17 -0.71 4.87 6.51
N PHE A 18 -0.71 5.34 5.26
CA PHE A 18 -1.76 6.21 4.74
C PHE A 18 -3.12 5.52 4.72
N VAL A 19 -3.19 4.28 4.20
CA VAL A 19 -4.43 3.51 4.17
C VAL A 19 -4.95 3.27 5.59
N TYR A 20 -4.09 2.86 6.52
CA TYR A 20 -4.51 2.61 7.90
C TYR A 20 -5.17 3.84 8.52
N ASN A 21 -4.55 5.02 8.38
CA ASN A 21 -5.09 6.27 8.89
C ASN A 21 -6.38 6.69 8.17
N ALA A 22 -6.43 6.54 6.84
CA ALA A 22 -7.59 6.88 6.03
C ALA A 22 -8.79 6.00 6.38
N VAL A 23 -8.60 4.68 6.47
CA VAL A 23 -9.66 3.73 6.80
C VAL A 23 -10.11 3.89 8.24
N SER A 24 -9.19 4.07 9.19
CA SER A 24 -9.54 4.30 10.59
C SER A 24 -10.37 5.59 10.76
N SER A 25 -9.93 6.69 10.13
CA SER A 25 -10.67 7.95 10.15
C SER A 25 -12.03 7.82 9.46
N LEU A 26 -12.12 7.13 8.32
CA LEU A 26 -13.38 6.89 7.61
C LEU A 26 -14.34 6.00 8.40
N CYS A 27 -13.88 4.93 9.04
CA CYS A 27 -14.74 4.09 9.88
C CYS A 27 -15.31 4.88 11.06
N ILE A 28 -14.50 5.71 11.71
CA ILE A 28 -14.95 6.53 12.84
C ILE A 28 -15.93 7.62 12.37
N LEU A 29 -15.59 8.35 11.30
CA LEU A 29 -16.39 9.48 10.82
C LEU A 29 -17.64 9.06 10.05
N ALA A 30 -17.54 8.07 9.16
CA ALA A 30 -18.63 7.69 8.25
C ALA A 30 -19.59 6.67 8.86
N PHE A 31 -19.08 5.75 9.70
CA PHE A 31 -19.90 4.70 10.31
C PHE A 31 -20.26 4.98 11.78
N LYS A 32 -19.73 6.05 12.40
CA LYS A 32 -19.89 6.35 13.84
C LYS A 32 -19.62 5.12 14.72
N MET A 33 -18.73 4.24 14.26
CA MET A 33 -18.38 3.01 14.97
C MET A 33 -17.47 3.32 16.15
N THR A 34 -17.53 2.46 17.16
CA THR A 34 -16.61 2.53 18.30
C THR A 34 -15.17 2.32 17.82
N PRO A 35 -14.18 2.98 18.46
CA PRO A 35 -12.78 2.91 18.05
C PRO A 35 -12.20 1.49 18.10
N GLU A 36 -12.74 0.61 18.96
CA GLU A 36 -12.37 -0.80 19.01
C GLU A 36 -12.75 -1.55 17.72
N GLU A 37 -13.99 -1.40 17.24
CA GLU A 37 -14.43 -2.06 16.02
C GLU A 37 -13.73 -1.48 14.79
N ALA A 38 -13.62 -0.14 14.73
CA ALA A 38 -12.90 0.56 13.67
C ALA A 38 -11.43 0.11 13.56
N GLY A 39 -10.77 -0.21 14.69
CA GLY A 39 -9.41 -0.72 14.73
C GLY A 39 -9.26 -2.07 14.02
N ASN A 40 -10.18 -3.02 14.28
CA ASN A 40 -10.16 -4.34 13.63
C ASN A 40 -10.42 -4.24 12.12
N TYR A 41 -11.39 -3.41 11.71
CA TYR A 41 -11.67 -3.18 10.28
C TYR A 41 -10.49 -2.48 9.57
N ALA A 42 -9.89 -1.48 10.21
CA ALA A 42 -8.71 -0.79 9.68
C ALA A 42 -7.51 -1.73 9.55
N PHE A 43 -7.31 -2.64 10.50
CA PHE A 43 -6.25 -3.65 10.43
C PHE A 43 -6.46 -4.63 9.27
N MET A 44 -7.68 -5.14 9.10
CA MET A 44 -8.05 -6.00 7.96
C MET A 44 -7.85 -5.28 6.62
N ALA A 45 -8.29 -4.02 6.52
CA ALA A 45 -8.11 -3.21 5.33
C ALA A 45 -6.62 -2.92 5.04
N MET A 46 -5.81 -2.67 6.08
CA MET A 46 -4.37 -2.47 5.97
C MET A 46 -3.68 -3.73 5.43
N MET A 47 -4.03 -4.91 5.93
CA MET A 47 -3.53 -6.21 5.44
C MET A 47 -3.80 -6.38 3.93
N ILE A 48 -5.06 -6.17 3.52
CA ILE A 48 -5.46 -6.27 2.11
C ILE A 48 -4.69 -5.24 1.26
N SER A 49 -4.54 -4.02 1.77
CA SER A 49 -3.90 -2.94 1.03
C SER A 49 -2.40 -3.13 0.86
N VAL A 50 -1.71 -3.73 1.83
CA VAL A 50 -0.30 -4.14 1.69
C VAL A 50 -0.15 -5.17 0.56
N VAL A 51 -1.04 -6.16 0.49
CA VAL A 51 -1.02 -7.18 -0.57
C VAL A 51 -1.29 -6.56 -1.94
N ILE A 52 -2.29 -5.68 -2.04
CA ILE A 52 -2.61 -4.95 -3.29
C ILE A 52 -1.46 -4.02 -3.69
N ALA A 53 -0.89 -3.27 -2.75
CA ALA A 53 0.23 -2.36 -3.03
C ALA A 53 1.48 -3.15 -3.48
N PHE A 54 1.76 -4.29 -2.86
CA PHE A 54 2.88 -5.16 -3.23
C PHE A 54 2.71 -5.76 -4.62
N THR A 55 1.50 -6.26 -4.93
CA THR A 55 1.18 -6.79 -6.27
C THR A 55 1.19 -5.68 -7.33
N ARG A 56 0.68 -4.49 -7.01
CA ARG A 56 0.71 -3.32 -7.91
C ARG A 56 2.13 -2.83 -8.16
N LEU A 57 2.97 -2.79 -7.13
CA LEU A 57 4.37 -2.42 -7.26
C LEU A 57 5.11 -3.42 -8.16
N ARG A 58 4.89 -4.73 -7.98
CA ARG A 58 5.46 -5.78 -8.86
C ARG A 58 5.04 -5.60 -10.33
N ARG A 59 3.76 -5.30 -10.60
CA ARG A 59 3.26 -5.06 -11.97
C ARG A 59 3.84 -3.79 -12.61
N SER A 60 4.03 -2.73 -11.82
CA SER A 60 4.64 -1.48 -12.29
C SER A 60 6.10 -1.68 -12.74
N GLN A 61 6.84 -2.59 -12.10
CA GLN A 61 8.21 -2.94 -12.54
C GLN A 61 8.25 -3.71 -13.86
N MET A 62 7.20 -4.46 -14.19
CA MET A 62 7.12 -5.18 -15.45
C MET A 62 6.82 -4.26 -16.63
N LYS A 63 6.13 -3.13 -16.41
CA LYS A 63 5.87 -2.12 -17.45
C LYS A 63 7.07 -1.22 -17.73
N GLY A 64 8.04 -1.15 -16.81
CA GLY A 64 9.29 -0.39 -16.94
C GLY A 64 10.45 -1.14 -17.59
N ARG A 65 10.34 -2.45 -17.82
CA ARG A 65 11.28 -3.19 -18.69
C ARG A 65 10.77 -3.09 -20.13
N LYS A 66 11.17 -2.03 -20.86
CA LYS A 66 11.25 -2.14 -22.33
C LYS A 66 12.06 -3.41 -22.64
N PRO A 67 11.56 -4.34 -23.47
CA PRO A 67 12.38 -5.46 -23.92
C PRO A 67 13.66 -4.90 -24.58
N PRO A 68 14.85 -5.48 -24.34
CA PRO A 68 16.07 -5.05 -25.00
C PRO A 68 15.96 -5.40 -26.49
N GLY A 69 15.55 -4.44 -27.32
CA GLY A 69 15.41 -4.67 -28.76
C GLY A 69 14.39 -3.78 -29.48
N GLN A 70 14.29 -2.49 -29.14
CA GLN A 70 13.64 -1.52 -30.02
C GLN A 70 14.51 -0.27 -30.09
N SER A 71 15.47 -0.35 -31.02
CA SER A 71 16.13 0.79 -31.67
C SER A 71 15.34 1.13 -32.94
#